data_AF-A0A081DFW2-F1
#
_entry.id   AF-A0A081DFW2-F1
#
_cell.length_a   1.000
_cell.length_b   1.000
_cell.length_c   1.000
_cell.angle_alpha   90.00
_cell.angle_beta   90.00
_cell.angle_gamma   90.00
#
_symmetry.space_group_name_H-M   'P 1'
#
loop_
_entity.id
_entity.type
_entity.pdbx_description
1 polymer ?
#
loop_
_entity_poly.entity_id
_entity_poly.type
_entity_poly.pdbx_seq_one_letter_code
_entity_poly.pdbx_strand_id
1 'polypeptide(L)'
;MKKILLIWVLAIAITSCKEAQKEIEITKETTKVTDVIDLETISEFTAAIEMAHKKDAFLDKNAVQYDFSVAFGGNTIFEGVITQETDGSMIHMVKNDGSVIVFDGDKVFASNEADLTNPMTRFHIFTWPYFFSMPYKLNDGGTIWQDEKAMTWGGDTTFPTARLSFENGVGDTSEDWYEVYKNPETNVLAGVAYIVSYGKGVEAAEKRTTCCKI
;
A
#
# COMPACT_ATOMS: atom_id res chain seq x y z
N MET A 1 -81.46 18.84 -14.11
CA MET A 1 -80.85 18.85 -12.75
C MET A 1 -79.77 19.92 -12.74
N LYS A 2 -79.72 20.70 -11.64
CA LYS A 2 -79.20 22.09 -11.48
C LYS A 2 -77.84 22.33 -12.17
N LYS A 3 -77.72 23.19 -13.20
CA LYS A 3 -77.70 24.69 -13.25
C LYS A 3 -76.37 25.27 -12.70
N ILE A 4 -75.48 25.81 -13.56
CA ILE A 4 -75.29 27.27 -13.89
C ILE A 4 -74.44 27.97 -12.79
N LEU A 5 -73.46 28.85 -12.97
CA LEU A 5 -72.88 29.61 -14.10
C LEU A 5 -71.91 30.69 -13.49
N LEU A 6 -70.86 31.06 -14.24
CA LEU A 6 -70.16 32.37 -14.33
C LEU A 6 -69.49 33.09 -13.10
N ILE A 7 -68.17 33.35 -13.28
CA ILE A 7 -67.37 34.62 -13.16
C ILE A 7 -67.26 35.36 -11.80
N TRP A 8 -66.01 35.67 -11.37
CA TRP A 8 -65.43 37.02 -11.12
C TRP A 8 -64.17 37.00 -10.22
N VAL A 9 -63.03 37.30 -10.86
CA VAL A 9 -61.97 38.29 -10.54
C VAL A 9 -61.84 38.86 -9.09
N LEU A 10 -60.57 38.83 -8.61
CA LEU A 10 -59.87 39.69 -7.62
C LEU A 10 -60.20 39.60 -6.12
N ALA A 11 -59.17 39.31 -5.30
CA ALA A 11 -58.63 40.25 -4.29
C ALA A 11 -57.44 39.64 -3.53
N ILE A 12 -56.40 40.46 -3.39
CA ILE A 12 -55.21 40.26 -2.57
C ILE A 12 -55.58 40.28 -1.08
N ALA A 13 -55.00 39.38 -0.29
CA ALA A 13 -54.80 39.59 1.14
C ALA A 13 -53.47 38.95 1.58
N ILE A 14 -52.45 39.79 1.66
CA ILE A 14 -51.21 39.53 2.41
C ILE A 14 -51.55 39.79 3.88
N THR A 15 -51.56 38.77 4.71
CA THR A 15 -51.58 38.94 6.17
C THR A 15 -50.49 38.06 6.77
N SER A 16 -49.34 38.71 6.99
CA SER A 16 -48.30 38.28 7.90
C SER A 16 -48.88 38.15 9.31
N CYS A 17 -48.77 36.97 9.91
CA CYS A 17 -48.90 36.80 11.36
C CYS A 17 -47.58 36.21 11.90
N LYS A 18 -47.06 36.96 12.87
CA LYS A 18 -45.81 36.81 13.60
C LYS A 18 -46.10 35.91 14.80
N GLU A 19 -45.38 34.81 14.94
CA GLU A 19 -45.48 33.97 16.14
C GLU A 19 -44.08 33.73 16.75
N ALA A 20 -44.07 33.79 18.08
CA ALA A 20 -42.93 34.15 18.92
C ALA A 20 -41.91 33.01 19.09
N GLN A 21 -40.63 33.40 19.15
CA GLN A 21 -39.51 32.53 19.55
C GLN A 21 -39.65 32.09 21.01
N LYS A 22 -39.57 30.78 21.24
CA LYS A 22 -39.21 30.20 22.53
C LYS A 22 -37.74 29.79 22.46
N GLU A 23 -36.96 30.46 23.30
CA GLU A 23 -35.53 30.29 23.51
C GLU A 23 -35.25 28.88 24.05
N ILE A 24 -34.41 28.11 23.34
CA ILE A 24 -33.76 26.91 23.86
C ILE A 24 -32.30 27.30 24.07
N GLU A 25 -31.93 27.34 25.34
CA GLU A 25 -30.57 27.52 25.83
C GLU A 25 -29.73 26.31 25.42
N ILE A 26 -28.85 26.46 24.43
CA ILE A 26 -27.83 25.46 24.09
C ILE A 26 -26.52 25.94 24.71
N THR A 27 -26.17 25.31 25.83
CA THR A 27 -24.87 25.41 26.48
C THR A 27 -23.76 25.14 25.47
N LYS A 28 -22.93 26.14 25.20
CA LYS A 28 -21.66 25.99 24.46
C LYS A 28 -20.68 25.17 25.29
N GLU A 29 -20.74 23.85 25.18
CA GLU A 29 -19.54 23.05 25.43
C GLU A 29 -18.64 23.16 24.20
N THR A 30 -17.55 23.92 24.38
CA THR A 30 -16.47 24.00 23.40
C THR A 30 -15.63 22.75 23.53
N THR A 31 -16.13 21.63 22.99
CA THR A 31 -15.29 20.46 22.76
C THR A 31 -14.45 20.78 21.54
N LYS A 32 -13.17 21.12 21.77
CA LYS A 32 -12.16 21.02 20.73
C LYS A 32 -12.12 19.55 20.29
N VAL A 33 -12.88 19.22 19.26
CA VAL A 33 -12.60 18.04 18.43
C VAL A 33 -11.37 18.42 17.64
N THR A 34 -10.22 18.16 18.24
CA THR A 34 -9.01 17.97 17.46
C THR A 34 -9.23 16.64 16.75
N ASP A 35 -9.86 16.67 15.57
CA ASP A 35 -9.64 15.62 14.59
C ASP A 35 -8.17 15.77 14.17
N VAL A 36 -7.29 15.18 14.99
CA VAL A 36 -5.98 14.79 14.52
C VAL A 36 -6.28 13.61 13.61
N ILE A 37 -6.49 13.89 12.33
CA ILE A 37 -6.17 12.90 11.31
C ILE A 37 -4.69 12.62 11.58
N ASP A 38 -4.40 11.43 12.11
CA ASP A 38 -3.05 10.92 12.25
C ASP A 38 -2.53 10.70 10.83
N LEU A 39 -2.09 11.79 10.20
CA LEU A 39 -1.18 11.70 9.08
C LEU A 39 0.08 11.11 9.71
N GLU A 40 0.23 9.78 9.62
CA GLU A 40 1.47 9.09 9.92
C GLU A 40 2.60 9.97 9.40
N THR A 41 3.41 10.51 10.32
CA THR A 41 4.37 11.54 9.97
C THR A 41 5.40 10.93 9.03
N ILE A 42 5.27 11.23 7.74
CA ILE A 42 6.22 10.81 6.71
C ILE A 42 7.63 11.22 7.17
N SER A 43 8.48 10.23 7.41
CA SER A 43 9.84 10.47 7.88
C SER A 43 10.71 11.07 6.76
N GLU A 44 11.73 11.85 7.11
CA GLU A 44 12.73 12.30 6.14
C GLU A 44 13.44 11.12 5.46
N PHE A 45 13.60 10.00 6.19
CA PHE A 45 14.21 8.79 5.67
C PHE A 45 13.42 8.22 4.48
N THR A 46 12.12 7.98 4.66
CA THR A 46 11.25 7.39 3.64
C THR A 46 10.97 8.37 2.51
N ALA A 47 10.71 9.65 2.83
CA ALA A 47 10.49 10.70 1.83
C ALA A 47 11.69 10.86 0.88
N ALA A 48 12.92 10.81 1.40
CA ALA A 48 14.11 10.91 0.57
C ALA A 48 14.22 9.76 -0.43
N ILE A 49 13.87 8.53 -0.02
CA ILE A 49 13.89 7.36 -0.90
C ILE A 49 12.81 7.49 -1.98
N GLU A 50 11.57 7.77 -1.61
CA GLU A 50 10.46 7.89 -2.57
C GLU A 50 10.72 9.01 -3.60
N MET A 51 11.27 10.13 -3.16
CA MET A 51 11.67 11.24 -4.04
C MET A 51 12.82 10.84 -4.98
N ALA A 52 13.84 10.15 -4.48
CA ALA A 52 14.97 9.70 -5.29
C ALA A 52 14.55 8.74 -6.42
N HIS A 53 13.51 7.93 -6.20
CA HIS A 53 12.94 7.04 -7.22
C HIS A 53 11.84 7.68 -8.06
N LYS A 54 11.50 8.95 -7.82
CA LYS A 54 10.46 9.67 -8.55
C LYS A 54 9.08 8.99 -8.42
N LYS A 55 8.68 8.63 -7.19
CA LYS A 55 7.40 7.98 -6.88
C LYS A 55 6.21 8.57 -7.64
N ASP A 56 6.04 9.89 -7.64
CA ASP A 56 4.91 10.53 -8.34
C ASP A 56 4.91 10.25 -9.85
N ALA A 57 6.09 10.27 -10.49
CA ALA A 57 6.21 9.99 -11.92
C ALA A 57 5.99 8.51 -12.24
N PHE A 58 6.31 7.61 -11.30
CA PHE A 58 6.00 6.19 -11.41
C PHE A 58 4.50 5.96 -11.29
N LEU A 59 3.86 6.52 -10.25
CA LEU A 59 2.42 6.37 -9.99
C LEU A 59 1.51 7.10 -11.01
N ASP A 60 2.05 8.03 -11.81
CA ASP A 60 1.35 8.64 -12.96
C ASP A 60 1.15 7.67 -14.14
N LYS A 61 1.79 6.49 -14.12
CA LYS A 61 1.60 5.44 -15.13
C LYS A 61 0.62 4.40 -14.60
N ASN A 62 -0.17 3.80 -15.49
CA ASN A 62 -1.11 2.76 -15.06
C ASN A 62 -0.37 1.48 -14.64
N ALA A 63 0.62 1.06 -15.44
CA ALA A 63 1.29 -0.20 -15.25
C ALA A 63 2.75 -0.15 -15.69
N VAL A 64 3.53 -1.12 -15.19
CA VAL A 64 4.93 -1.35 -15.54
C VAL A 64 5.14 -2.82 -15.88
N GLN A 65 6.01 -3.10 -16.85
CA GLN A 65 6.43 -4.45 -17.22
C GLN A 65 7.96 -4.54 -17.15
N TYR A 66 8.45 -5.66 -16.64
CA TYR A 66 9.87 -5.93 -16.49
C TYR A 66 10.16 -7.44 -16.51
N ASP A 67 11.35 -7.78 -16.99
CA ASP A 67 11.90 -9.12 -16.81
C ASP A 67 12.38 -9.26 -15.37
N PHE A 68 12.12 -10.41 -14.74
CA PHE A 68 12.45 -10.64 -13.35
C PHE A 68 12.98 -12.05 -13.14
N SER A 69 14.04 -12.17 -12.35
CA SER A 69 14.68 -13.44 -12.00
C SER A 69 15.07 -13.41 -10.53
N VAL A 70 14.76 -14.50 -9.83
CA VAL A 70 15.11 -14.70 -8.42
C VAL A 70 15.86 -16.00 -8.30
N ALA A 71 17.06 -15.92 -7.73
CA ALA A 71 17.86 -17.07 -7.36
C ALA A 71 18.09 -17.11 -5.85
N PHE A 72 17.90 -18.28 -5.25
CA PHE A 72 18.16 -18.53 -3.84
C PHE A 72 19.00 -19.79 -3.67
N GLY A 73 20.13 -19.68 -2.97
CA GLY A 73 21.02 -20.82 -2.73
C GLY A 73 21.58 -21.48 -4.01
N GLY A 74 21.71 -20.72 -5.10
CA GLY A 74 22.16 -21.23 -6.40
C GLY A 74 21.06 -21.81 -7.30
N ASN A 75 19.81 -21.84 -6.84
CA ASN A 75 18.66 -22.29 -7.64
C ASN A 75 17.80 -21.11 -8.06
N THR A 76 17.43 -21.03 -9.33
CA THR A 76 16.39 -20.11 -9.81
C THR A 76 15.04 -20.57 -9.28
N ILE A 77 14.40 -19.74 -8.47
CA ILE A 77 13.08 -20.03 -7.87
C ILE A 77 11.95 -19.34 -8.64
N PHE A 78 12.27 -18.29 -9.39
CA PHE A 78 11.36 -17.65 -10.33
C PHE A 78 12.16 -17.01 -11.46
N GLU A 79 11.67 -17.13 -12.69
CA GLU A 79 12.18 -16.39 -13.84
C GLU A 79 11.04 -16.20 -14.84
N GLY A 80 10.86 -14.97 -15.31
CA GLY A 80 9.81 -14.62 -16.24
C GLY A 80 9.59 -13.11 -16.37
N VAL A 81 8.43 -12.76 -16.91
CA VAL A 81 8.00 -11.37 -17.10
C VAL A 81 6.92 -11.05 -16.08
N ILE A 82 7.06 -9.93 -15.38
CA ILE A 82 6.04 -9.41 -14.47
C ILE A 82 5.48 -8.13 -15.07
N THR A 83 4.16 -8.03 -15.11
CA THR A 83 3.42 -6.80 -15.38
C THR A 83 2.54 -6.51 -14.18
N GLN A 84 2.57 -5.29 -13.66
CA GLN A 84 1.72 -4.89 -12.54
C GLN A 84 1.21 -3.47 -12.73
N GLU A 85 0.03 -3.19 -12.20
CA GLU A 85 -0.38 -1.80 -11.96
C GLU A 85 0.64 -1.16 -11.00
N THR A 86 0.93 0.13 -11.16
CA THR A 86 1.98 0.79 -10.36
C THR A 86 1.59 0.91 -8.89
N ASP A 87 0.30 0.84 -8.57
CA ASP A 87 -0.20 0.76 -7.20
C ASP A 87 -0.19 -0.68 -6.63
N GLY A 88 0.11 -1.69 -7.47
CA GLY A 88 0.14 -3.10 -7.12
C GLY A 88 -1.23 -3.79 -7.05
N SER A 89 -2.31 -3.12 -7.48
CA SER A 89 -3.69 -3.64 -7.38
C SER A 89 -3.95 -4.83 -8.31
N MET A 90 -3.24 -4.94 -9.43
CA MET A 90 -3.32 -6.09 -10.34
C MET A 90 -1.92 -6.51 -10.78
N ILE A 91 -1.72 -7.81 -10.92
CA ILE A 91 -0.42 -8.42 -11.24
C ILE A 91 -0.62 -9.55 -12.24
N HIS A 92 0.23 -9.59 -13.26
CA HIS A 92 0.27 -10.63 -14.27
C HIS A 92 1.72 -11.12 -14.45
N MET A 93 1.96 -12.39 -14.15
CA MET A 93 3.28 -13.02 -14.24
C MET A 93 3.26 -14.11 -15.30
N VAL A 94 4.20 -14.03 -16.24
CA VAL A 94 4.42 -15.05 -17.28
C VAL A 94 5.76 -15.71 -16.99
N LYS A 95 5.75 -17.00 -16.65
CA LYS A 95 6.96 -17.80 -16.43
C LYS A 95 7.60 -18.20 -17.75
N ASN A 96 8.88 -18.57 -17.72
CA ASN A 96 9.62 -19.03 -18.91
C ASN A 96 9.02 -20.24 -19.63
N ASP A 97 8.27 -21.08 -18.92
CA ASP A 97 7.54 -22.23 -19.51
C ASP A 97 6.21 -21.83 -20.17
N GLY A 98 5.88 -20.53 -20.18
CA GLY A 98 4.64 -19.97 -20.71
C GLY A 98 3.45 -20.06 -19.76
N SER A 99 3.60 -20.63 -18.56
CA SER A 99 2.55 -20.61 -17.55
C SER A 99 2.32 -19.20 -17.00
N VAL A 100 1.08 -18.92 -16.60
CA VAL A 100 0.63 -17.60 -16.18
C VAL A 100 0.05 -17.67 -14.77
N ILE A 101 0.40 -16.69 -13.94
CA ILE A 101 -0.22 -16.44 -12.64
C ILE A 101 -0.76 -15.00 -12.65
N VAL A 102 -2.00 -14.81 -12.21
CA VAL A 102 -2.69 -13.51 -12.23
C VAL A 102 -3.27 -13.20 -10.87
N PHE A 103 -3.12 -11.97 -10.41
CA PHE A 103 -3.90 -11.38 -9.33
C PHE A 103 -4.76 -10.27 -9.93
N ASP A 104 -6.08 -10.38 -9.81
CA ASP A 104 -7.06 -9.46 -10.42
C ASP A 104 -7.54 -8.35 -9.47
N GLY A 105 -6.91 -8.21 -8.29
CA GLY A 105 -7.35 -7.32 -7.21
C GLY A 105 -8.16 -8.01 -6.12
N ASP A 106 -8.64 -9.25 -6.34
CA ASP A 106 -9.35 -10.05 -5.35
C ASP A 106 -8.71 -11.44 -5.20
N LYS A 107 -8.51 -12.15 -6.32
CA LYS A 107 -8.13 -13.56 -6.36
C LYS A 107 -6.88 -13.81 -7.16
N VAL A 108 -6.19 -14.88 -6.78
CA VAL A 108 -5.06 -15.41 -7.53
C VAL A 108 -5.53 -16.56 -8.43
N PHE A 109 -5.19 -16.48 -9.70
CA PHE A 109 -5.44 -17.50 -10.72
C PHE A 109 -4.11 -18.02 -11.24
N ALA A 110 -4.09 -19.27 -11.69
CA ALA A 110 -2.96 -19.84 -12.40
C ALA A 110 -3.43 -20.69 -13.59
N SER A 111 -2.62 -20.70 -14.65
CA SER A 111 -2.97 -21.34 -15.92
C SER A 111 -2.79 -22.87 -15.92
N ASN A 112 -2.24 -23.45 -14.86
CA ASN A 112 -2.04 -24.89 -14.71
C ASN A 112 -2.30 -25.36 -13.27
N GLU A 113 -2.58 -26.66 -13.11
CA GLU A 113 -2.92 -27.27 -11.83
C GLU A 113 -1.76 -27.27 -10.83
N ALA A 114 -0.51 -27.39 -11.30
CA ALA A 114 0.66 -27.40 -10.44
C ALA A 114 0.85 -26.07 -9.71
N ASP A 115 0.71 -24.94 -10.41
CA ASP A 115 0.75 -23.61 -9.82
C ASP A 115 -0.51 -23.33 -8.99
N LEU A 116 -1.71 -23.77 -9.43
CA LEU A 116 -2.95 -23.59 -8.65
C LEU A 116 -2.92 -24.28 -7.28
N THR A 117 -2.30 -25.46 -7.18
CA THR A 117 -2.24 -26.26 -5.95
C THR A 117 -1.01 -25.96 -5.09
N ASN A 118 -0.05 -25.21 -5.62
CA ASN A 118 1.18 -24.86 -4.91
C ASN A 118 0.96 -23.65 -3.99
N PRO A 119 1.11 -23.79 -2.66
CA PRO A 119 0.95 -22.66 -1.73
C PRO A 119 1.96 -21.52 -1.98
N MET A 120 3.12 -21.82 -2.59
CA MET A 120 4.12 -20.80 -2.94
C MET A 120 3.69 -19.89 -4.08
N THR A 121 2.69 -20.26 -4.88
CA THR A 121 2.18 -19.43 -5.98
C THR A 121 1.65 -18.10 -5.46
N ARG A 122 0.85 -18.15 -4.37
CA ARG A 122 0.35 -16.93 -3.72
C ARG A 122 1.49 -16.09 -3.17
N PHE A 123 2.47 -16.72 -2.52
CA PHE A 123 3.64 -16.02 -2.01
C PHE A 123 4.41 -15.31 -3.15
N HIS A 124 4.75 -16.02 -4.23
CA HIS A 124 5.52 -15.45 -5.34
C HIS A 124 4.82 -14.27 -6.02
N ILE A 125 3.50 -14.34 -6.22
CA ILE A 125 2.79 -13.25 -6.91
C ILE A 125 2.71 -11.96 -6.10
N PHE A 126 2.83 -12.01 -4.78
CA PHE A 126 2.87 -10.80 -3.96
C PHE A 126 4.29 -10.36 -3.61
N THR A 127 5.18 -11.30 -3.32
CA THR A 127 6.52 -10.98 -2.82
C THR A 127 7.43 -10.34 -3.89
N TRP A 128 7.48 -10.92 -5.09
CA TRP A 128 8.40 -10.44 -6.13
C TRP A 128 8.04 -9.06 -6.66
N PRO A 129 6.76 -8.78 -6.97
CA PRO A 129 6.37 -7.45 -7.42
C PRO A 129 6.46 -6.42 -6.29
N TYR A 130 6.24 -6.82 -5.04
CA TYR A 130 6.45 -5.94 -3.89
C TYR A 130 7.91 -5.50 -3.73
N PHE A 131 8.89 -6.38 -3.90
CA PHE A 131 10.30 -5.97 -3.86
C PHE A 131 10.66 -4.96 -4.95
N PHE A 132 10.11 -5.13 -6.16
CA PHE A 132 10.26 -4.13 -7.22
C PHE A 132 9.61 -2.79 -6.83
N SER A 133 8.40 -2.84 -6.27
CA SER A 133 7.60 -1.64 -5.95
C SER A 133 7.95 -0.98 -4.61
N MET A 134 8.80 -1.62 -3.79
CA MET A 134 9.13 -1.16 -2.44
C MET A 134 9.51 0.33 -2.34
N PRO A 135 10.38 0.91 -3.19
CA PRO A 135 10.73 2.32 -3.06
C PRO A 135 9.58 3.29 -3.34
N TYR A 136 8.42 2.81 -3.79
CA TYR A 136 7.22 3.59 -4.05
C TYR A 136 6.12 3.37 -3.01
N LYS A 137 6.32 2.47 -2.04
CA LYS A 137 5.30 2.01 -1.07
C LYS A 137 5.70 2.25 0.39
N LEU A 138 6.78 3.00 0.62
CA LEU A 138 7.36 3.15 1.96
C LEU A 138 6.45 3.93 2.92
N ASN A 139 5.61 4.82 2.39
CA ASN A 139 4.62 5.57 3.15
C ASN A 139 3.17 5.20 2.76
N ASP A 140 2.94 3.98 2.26
CA ASP A 140 1.58 3.47 2.09
C ASP A 140 0.93 3.28 3.48
N GLY A 141 -0.40 3.36 3.56
CA GLY A 141 -1.12 3.28 4.84
C GLY A 141 -0.88 1.96 5.57
N GLY A 142 -0.67 2.05 6.89
CA GLY A 142 -0.41 0.90 7.76
C GLY A 142 1.05 0.44 7.75
N THR A 143 1.96 1.27 7.25
CA THR A 143 3.41 1.06 7.38
C THR A 143 3.91 1.63 8.70
N ILE A 144 4.67 0.84 9.45
CA ILE A 144 5.23 1.25 10.74
C ILE A 144 6.75 1.27 10.64
N TRP A 145 7.34 2.42 10.90
CA TRP A 145 8.78 2.65 10.83
C TRP A 145 9.42 2.81 12.19
N GLN A 146 10.56 2.15 12.39
CA GLN A 146 11.48 2.45 13.49
C GLN A 146 12.44 3.59 13.11
N ASP A 147 13.05 4.20 14.13
CA ASP A 147 14.06 5.24 13.95
C ASP A 147 15.22 4.79 13.05
N GLU A 148 15.71 5.74 12.26
CA GLU A 148 16.89 5.56 11.42
C GLU A 148 18.12 5.22 12.28
N LYS A 149 18.88 4.21 11.83
CA LYS A 149 20.14 3.77 12.43
C LYS A 149 21.17 3.48 11.34
N ALA A 150 22.44 3.54 11.70
CA ALA A 150 23.53 3.16 10.82
C ALA A 150 23.75 1.63 10.89
N MET A 151 23.62 0.93 9.75
CA MET A 151 23.94 -0.50 9.65
C MET A 151 24.98 -0.76 8.57
N THR A 152 25.87 -1.72 8.83
CA THR A 152 26.88 -2.14 7.87
C THR A 152 26.36 -3.29 7.02
N TRP A 153 26.53 -3.20 5.70
CA TRP A 153 26.13 -4.23 4.74
C TRP A 153 27.15 -4.36 3.61
N GLY A 154 27.41 -5.60 3.17
CA GLY A 154 28.31 -5.88 2.05
C GLY A 154 29.81 -5.68 2.32
N GLY A 155 30.26 -5.68 3.58
CA GLY A 155 31.65 -5.46 3.96
C GLY A 155 31.77 -4.30 4.94
N ASP A 156 32.56 -3.27 4.62
CA ASP A 156 32.81 -2.11 5.49
C ASP A 156 31.92 -0.89 5.17
N THR A 157 30.90 -1.06 4.30
CA THR A 157 30.03 0.06 3.92
C THR A 157 28.87 0.18 4.91
N THR A 158 28.74 1.37 5.50
CA THR A 158 27.65 1.72 6.41
C THR A 158 26.58 2.51 5.67
N PHE A 159 25.32 2.15 5.90
CA PHE A 159 24.15 2.75 5.27
C PHE A 159 23.19 3.28 6.34
N PRO A 160 22.57 4.46 6.11
CA PRO A 160 21.31 4.83 6.74
C PRO A 160 20.27 3.72 6.53
N THR A 161 19.74 3.18 7.61
CA THR A 161 18.85 2.03 7.59
C THR A 161 17.70 2.25 8.56
N ALA A 162 16.48 1.90 8.16
CA ALA A 162 15.33 1.90 9.05
C ALA A 162 14.54 0.60 8.88
N ARG A 163 13.91 0.16 9.96
CA ARG A 163 13.08 -1.04 9.94
C ARG A 163 11.64 -0.68 9.60
N LEU A 164 11.11 -1.35 8.59
CA LEU A 164 9.71 -1.33 8.19
C LEU A 164 9.02 -2.58 8.72
N SER A 165 7.85 -2.37 9.34
CA SER A 165 6.87 -3.38 9.74
C SER A 165 5.47 -2.90 9.34
N PHE A 166 4.43 -3.68 9.60
CA PHE A 166 3.07 -3.33 9.19
C PHE A 166 2.07 -3.49 10.34
N GLU A 167 1.00 -2.71 10.25
CA GLU A 167 -0.16 -2.90 11.11
C GLU A 167 -0.80 -4.28 10.93
N ASN A 168 -1.54 -4.73 11.94
CA ASN A 168 -2.27 -6.00 11.86
C ASN A 168 -3.32 -5.95 10.73
N GLY A 169 -3.29 -6.96 9.86
CA GLY A 169 -4.21 -7.06 8.71
C GLY A 169 -3.70 -6.39 7.43
N VAL A 170 -2.50 -5.79 7.46
CA VAL A 170 -1.81 -5.34 6.25
C VAL A 170 -0.91 -6.46 5.74
N GLY A 171 -1.12 -6.86 4.47
CA GLY A 171 -0.41 -7.97 3.84
C GLY A 171 -0.84 -9.36 4.35
N ASP A 172 -0.17 -10.40 3.84
CA ASP A 172 -0.48 -11.80 4.21
C ASP A 172 0.08 -12.18 5.60
N THR A 173 1.09 -11.44 6.11
CA THR A 173 1.80 -11.70 7.36
C THR A 173 2.26 -10.39 8.02
N SER A 174 1.52 -9.90 9.02
CA SER A 174 1.91 -8.69 9.78
C SER A 174 3.17 -8.84 10.64
N GLU A 175 3.66 -10.09 10.79
CA GLU A 175 4.89 -10.41 11.50
C GLU A 175 6.16 -10.24 10.65
N ASP A 176 6.02 -9.98 9.35
CA ASP A 176 7.16 -9.73 8.47
C ASP A 176 7.73 -8.32 8.70
N TRP A 177 9.05 -8.23 8.63
CA TRP A 177 9.76 -6.95 8.68
C TRP A 177 10.87 -6.88 7.64
N TYR A 178 11.19 -5.64 7.29
CA TYR A 178 12.25 -5.28 6.35
C TYR A 178 13.23 -4.32 7.01
N GLU A 179 14.53 -4.53 6.85
CA GLU A 179 15.54 -3.49 7.08
C GLU A 179 15.86 -2.87 5.72
N VAL A 180 15.52 -1.60 5.56
CA VAL A 180 15.60 -0.88 4.30
C VAL A 180 16.86 -0.03 4.31
N TYR A 181 17.78 -0.27 3.36
CA TYR A 181 19.07 0.40 3.28
C TYR A 181 19.02 1.52 2.24
N LYS A 182 19.27 2.75 2.65
CA LYS A 182 19.31 3.92 1.77
C LYS A 182 20.75 4.25 1.37
N ASN A 183 21.00 4.48 0.09
CA ASN A 183 22.29 4.98 -0.36
C ASN A 183 22.54 6.39 0.22
N PRO A 184 23.64 6.62 0.96
CA PRO A 184 23.86 7.91 1.65
C PRO A 184 24.15 9.08 0.71
N GLU A 185 24.54 8.82 -0.53
CA GLU A 185 24.88 9.86 -1.52
C GLU A 185 23.68 10.20 -2.42
N THR A 186 22.91 9.19 -2.82
CA THR A 186 21.85 9.35 -3.83
C THR A 186 20.44 9.23 -3.28
N ASN A 187 20.29 8.79 -2.03
CA ASN A 187 19.02 8.40 -1.41
C ASN A 187 18.25 7.26 -2.12
N VAL A 188 18.83 6.66 -3.17
CA VAL A 188 18.26 5.49 -3.84
C VAL A 188 18.29 4.28 -2.89
N LEU A 189 17.36 3.34 -3.06
CA LEU A 189 17.21 2.14 -2.26
C LEU A 189 18.40 1.24 -2.60
N ALA A 190 19.32 1.06 -1.67
CA ALA A 190 20.53 0.30 -1.88
C ALA A 190 20.30 -1.21 -1.75
N GLY A 191 19.32 -1.59 -0.94
CA GLY A 191 18.98 -2.98 -0.68
C GLY A 191 17.99 -3.11 0.47
N VAL A 192 17.54 -4.33 0.66
CA VAL A 192 16.56 -4.68 1.69
C VAL A 192 16.96 -6.02 2.30
N ALA A 193 17.08 -6.07 3.62
CA ALA A 193 17.09 -7.33 4.34
C ALA A 193 15.69 -7.64 4.82
N TYR A 194 15.28 -8.90 4.75
CA TYR A 194 13.93 -9.28 5.13
C TYR A 194 13.91 -10.63 5.83
N ILE A 195 12.86 -10.82 6.62
CA ILE A 195 12.45 -12.12 7.12
C ILE A 195 11.12 -12.51 6.48
N VAL A 196 10.92 -13.81 6.29
CA VAL A 196 9.62 -14.38 5.92
C VAL A 196 9.18 -15.27 7.07
N SER A 197 8.19 -14.80 7.82
CA SER A 197 7.57 -15.56 8.91
C SER A 197 6.58 -16.62 8.41
N TYR A 198 6.11 -16.50 7.15
CA TYR A 198 5.10 -17.36 6.54
C TYR A 198 5.38 -18.86 6.77
N GLY A 199 4.49 -19.51 7.53
CA GLY A 199 4.52 -20.94 7.83
C GLY A 199 5.58 -21.43 8.83
N LYS A 200 6.44 -20.55 9.38
CA LYS A 200 7.55 -20.96 10.26
C LYS A 200 7.74 -20.11 11.53
N GLY A 201 7.07 -18.96 11.63
CA GLY A 201 7.15 -18.05 12.78
C GLY A 201 8.44 -17.22 12.82
N VAL A 202 8.39 -16.09 13.53
CA VAL A 202 9.45 -15.04 13.54
C VAL A 202 10.81 -15.56 13.98
N GLU A 203 10.90 -16.32 15.09
CA GLU A 203 12.20 -16.75 15.65
C GLU A 203 13.01 -17.64 14.67
N ALA A 204 12.33 -18.45 13.87
CA ALA A 204 12.96 -19.28 12.85
C ALA A 204 13.27 -18.51 11.54
N ALA A 205 12.61 -17.36 11.34
CA ALA A 205 12.81 -16.48 10.19
C ALA A 205 14.02 -15.56 10.41
N GLU A 206 14.18 -15.02 11.63
CA GLU A 206 15.32 -14.16 12.00
C GLU A 206 16.68 -14.88 11.94
N LYS A 207 16.69 -16.20 12.11
CA LYS A 207 17.91 -17.02 11.92
C LYS A 207 18.31 -17.20 10.45
N ARG A 208 17.46 -16.75 9.50
CA ARG A 208 17.64 -16.90 8.05
C ARG A 208 17.35 -15.60 7.28
N THR A 209 17.70 -14.46 7.89
CA THR A 209 17.60 -13.15 7.24
C THR A 209 18.22 -13.21 5.85
N THR A 210 17.44 -12.82 4.85
CA THR A 210 17.86 -12.81 3.45
C THR A 210 18.02 -11.35 3.01
N CYS A 211 19.13 -11.02 2.35
CA CYS A 211 19.32 -9.69 1.76
C CYS A 211 19.08 -9.74 0.25
N CYS A 212 18.24 -8.84 -0.24
CA CYS A 212 18.09 -8.55 -1.66
C CYS A 212 18.84 -7.24 -1.98
N LYS A 213 19.70 -7.28 -2.99
CA LYS A 213 20.28 -6.07 -3.58
C LYS A 213 19.40 -5.66 -4.75
N ILE A 214 18.94 -4.42 -4.73
CA ILE A 214 18.01 -3.84 -5.71
C ILE A 214 18.81 -3.02 -6.71
#